data_AF-A0AB35YP60-F1
#
_entry.id   AF-A0AB35YP60-F1
#
_cell.length_a   1.000
_cell.length_b   1.000
_cell.length_c   1.000
_cell.angle_alpha   90.00
_cell.angle_beta   90.00
_cell.angle_gamma   90.00
#
_symmetry.space_group_name_H-M   'P 1'
#
loop_
_entity.id
_entity.type
_entity.pdbx_description
1 polymer ?
#
loop_
_entity_poly.entity_id
_entity_poly.type
_entity_poly.pdbx_seq_one_letter_code
_entity_poly.pdbx_strand_id
1 'polypeptide(L)'
;MMKISKLFILCILAVATISCSSDDDNNPPPYTLSTTNFVDTYKLKFLEIREVETITFSNGTTSTSSAVTVGSVFQNVNFVFNSNNTYTANGLFNTVTTVTNPDGSTTVGDTVIVSLDETGTYTLNVGNSTLTVTDSDGEVTALEISDYTETSMTLYAEETTVSNNSTIVTSVEYRFSR
;
A
#
# COMPACT_ATOMS: atom_id res chain seq x y z
N MET A 1 4.81 -12.78 -31.12
CA MET A 1 4.09 -12.30 -32.33
C MET A 1 2.78 -13.07 -32.45
N MET A 2 1.70 -12.35 -32.78
CA MET A 2 0.28 -12.75 -32.98
C MET A 2 -0.47 -13.25 -31.73
N LYS A 3 -1.44 -12.50 -31.18
CA LYS A 3 -2.83 -12.24 -31.66
C LYS A 3 -3.62 -13.52 -31.95
N ILE A 4 -4.54 -13.87 -31.05
CA ILE A 4 -5.73 -14.65 -31.38
C ILE A 4 -6.97 -13.94 -30.87
N SER A 5 -7.98 -13.92 -31.74
CA SER A 5 -9.18 -13.09 -31.67
C SER A 5 -10.39 -14.02 -31.65
N LYS A 6 -11.42 -13.62 -30.90
CA LYS A 6 -12.85 -14.00 -30.96
C LYS A 6 -13.32 -15.31 -30.28
N LEU A 7 -14.17 -15.07 -29.26
CA LEU A 7 -15.56 -15.54 -29.08
C LEU A 7 -15.84 -17.03 -28.73
N PHE A 8 -16.38 -17.25 -27.51
CA PHE A 8 -17.45 -18.22 -27.17
C PHE A 8 -18.16 -17.71 -25.91
N ILE A 9 -19.35 -17.11 -26.04
CA ILE A 9 -20.72 -17.63 -25.90
C ILE A 9 -21.36 -17.36 -24.53
N LEU A 10 -22.34 -16.47 -24.65
CA LEU A 10 -23.44 -16.02 -23.81
C LEU A 10 -24.11 -17.05 -22.87
N CYS A 11 -24.39 -16.62 -21.64
CA CYS A 11 -25.56 -17.08 -20.88
C CYS A 11 -26.23 -15.87 -20.20
N ILE A 12 -27.34 -15.40 -20.77
CA ILE A 12 -28.18 -14.33 -20.21
C ILE A 12 -29.17 -15.01 -19.26
N LEU A 13 -29.07 -14.73 -17.96
CA LEU A 13 -30.21 -14.86 -17.06
C LEU A 13 -30.84 -13.48 -16.92
N ALA A 14 -31.97 -13.29 -17.61
CA ALA A 14 -32.85 -12.16 -17.38
C ALA A 14 -33.63 -12.42 -16.09
N VAL A 15 -33.35 -11.64 -15.05
CA VAL A 15 -34.26 -11.51 -13.91
C VAL A 15 -34.96 -10.17 -14.05
N ALA A 16 -36.22 -10.23 -14.45
CA ALA A 16 -37.08 -9.06 -14.54
C ALA A 16 -37.69 -8.75 -13.16
N THR A 17 -37.53 -7.48 -12.78
CA THR A 17 -38.39 -6.62 -11.95
C THR A 17 -38.60 -6.97 -10.48
N ILE A 18 -38.08 -6.10 -9.61
CA ILE A 18 -38.96 -5.27 -8.77
C ILE A 18 -38.48 -3.82 -8.89
N SER A 19 -39.31 -3.01 -9.56
CA SER A 19 -39.26 -1.56 -9.49
C SER A 19 -39.61 -1.14 -8.06
N CYS A 20 -38.61 -0.76 -7.26
CA CYS A 20 -38.87 0.17 -6.16
C CYS A 20 -38.83 1.58 -6.74
N SER A 21 -40.00 2.05 -7.14
CA SER A 21 -40.26 3.48 -7.35
C SER A 21 -40.47 4.14 -6.00
N SER A 22 -39.48 4.88 -5.56
CA SER A 22 -39.66 6.06 -4.70
C SER A 22 -38.49 7.00 -4.97
N ASP A 23 -38.87 8.15 -5.52
CA ASP A 23 -38.06 9.34 -5.78
C ASP A 23 -37.17 9.77 -4.61
N ASP A 24 -36.17 10.56 -5.00
CA ASP A 24 -35.37 11.48 -4.17
C ASP A 24 -34.34 10.85 -3.22
N ASP A 25 -33.29 10.30 -3.81
CA ASP A 25 -31.96 10.40 -3.20
C ASP A 25 -31.11 11.36 -4.05
N ASN A 26 -31.20 12.65 -3.75
CA ASN A 26 -30.17 13.65 -4.05
C ASN A 26 -28.86 13.35 -3.28
N ASN A 27 -28.53 12.08 -3.08
CA ASN A 27 -27.27 11.69 -2.49
C ASN A 27 -26.21 11.80 -3.59
N PRO A 28 -25.15 12.58 -3.35
CA PRO A 28 -24.05 12.63 -4.29
C PRO A 28 -23.52 11.22 -4.54
N PRO A 29 -23.06 10.91 -5.77
CA PRO A 29 -22.50 9.61 -6.08
C PRO A 29 -21.39 9.27 -5.07
N PRO A 30 -21.26 7.98 -4.68
CA PRO A 30 -20.29 7.57 -3.67
C PRO A 30 -18.88 7.97 -4.12
N TYR A 31 -18.07 8.44 -3.16
CA TYR A 31 -16.69 8.82 -3.41
C TYR A 31 -15.87 7.56 -3.73
N THR A 32 -15.50 7.38 -4.99
CA THR A 32 -14.75 6.21 -5.47
C THR A 32 -13.35 6.59 -5.94
N LEU A 33 -12.47 5.60 -5.99
CA LEU A 33 -11.14 5.74 -6.58
C LEU A 33 -11.28 6.14 -8.05
N SER A 34 -10.70 7.29 -8.40
CA SER A 34 -10.61 7.79 -9.77
C SER A 34 -9.36 8.66 -9.90
N THR A 35 -8.89 8.92 -11.12
CA THR A 35 -7.73 9.80 -11.34
C THR A 35 -7.98 11.22 -10.82
N THR A 36 -9.21 11.73 -10.96
CA THR A 36 -9.60 13.05 -10.43
C THR A 36 -9.65 13.04 -8.91
N ASN A 37 -10.30 12.04 -8.32
CA ASN A 37 -10.41 11.96 -6.87
C ASN A 37 -9.06 11.69 -6.21
N PHE A 38 -8.13 10.99 -6.86
CA PHE A 38 -6.86 10.60 -6.24
C PHE A 38 -5.87 11.78 -6.04
N VAL A 39 -5.97 12.84 -6.83
CA VAL A 39 -5.08 14.01 -6.74
C VAL A 39 -5.42 14.81 -5.48
N ASP A 40 -4.54 14.77 -4.47
CA ASP A 40 -4.68 15.52 -3.22
C ASP A 40 -3.43 15.44 -2.34
N THR A 41 -3.53 16.07 -1.16
CA THR A 41 -2.64 15.91 -0.02
C THR A 41 -3.21 14.87 0.97
N TYR A 42 -2.42 13.83 1.22
CA TYR A 42 -2.72 12.76 2.16
C TYR A 42 -1.80 12.88 3.37
N LYS A 43 -2.38 12.99 4.56
CA LYS A 43 -1.64 13.08 5.83
C LYS A 43 -1.43 11.69 6.38
N LEU A 44 -0.18 11.28 6.58
CA LEU A 44 0.14 9.97 7.15
C LEU A 44 -0.32 9.91 8.61
N LYS A 45 -1.00 8.82 8.98
CA LYS A 45 -1.50 8.56 10.33
C LYS A 45 -0.97 7.28 10.94
N PHE A 46 -0.55 6.35 10.09
CA PHE A 46 -0.01 5.07 10.50
C PHE A 46 1.03 4.63 9.50
N LEU A 47 2.11 4.07 10.02
CA LEU A 47 3.14 3.37 9.28
C LEU A 47 3.52 2.12 10.07
N GLU A 48 3.44 0.96 9.43
CA GLU A 48 4.09 -0.26 9.90
C GLU A 48 4.90 -0.85 8.76
N ILE A 49 6.14 -1.23 9.06
CA ILE A 49 6.99 -2.04 8.19
C ILE A 49 7.27 -3.32 8.95
N ARG A 50 7.05 -4.46 8.30
CA ARG A 50 7.31 -5.78 8.88
C ARG A 50 8.21 -6.56 7.96
N GLU A 51 9.32 -7.02 8.51
CA GLU A 51 10.26 -7.93 7.87
C GLU A 51 10.19 -9.28 8.57
N VAL A 52 10.05 -10.35 7.81
CA VAL A 52 10.10 -11.72 8.31
C VAL A 52 11.19 -12.45 7.53
N GLU A 53 12.27 -12.80 8.23
CA GLU A 53 13.34 -13.61 7.67
C GLU A 53 13.17 -15.07 8.09
N THR A 54 13.21 -15.98 7.13
CA THR A 54 13.22 -17.42 7.36
C THR A 54 14.46 -18.04 6.73
N ILE A 55 15.32 -18.61 7.58
CA ILE A 55 16.47 -19.41 7.17
C ILE A 55 16.06 -20.88 7.12
N THR A 56 16.32 -21.54 5.99
CA THR A 56 16.12 -22.98 5.82
C THR A 56 17.47 -23.70 5.89
N PHE A 57 17.61 -24.67 6.80
CA PHE A 57 18.85 -25.45 6.93
C PHE A 57 18.85 -26.66 6.00
N SER A 58 20.02 -27.26 5.77
CA SER A 58 20.17 -28.43 4.90
C SER A 58 19.40 -29.67 5.36
N ASN A 59 19.06 -29.75 6.65
CA ASN A 59 18.22 -30.81 7.22
C ASN A 59 16.70 -30.55 7.06
N GLY A 60 16.31 -29.46 6.38
CA GLY A 60 14.91 -29.05 6.16
C GLY A 60 14.26 -28.33 7.33
N THR A 61 14.97 -28.11 8.44
CA THR A 61 14.45 -27.28 9.55
C THR A 61 14.55 -25.80 9.20
N THR A 62 13.72 -24.98 9.83
CA THR A 62 13.72 -23.53 9.63
C THR A 62 13.99 -22.78 10.93
N SER A 63 14.52 -21.57 10.79
CA SER A 63 14.64 -20.59 11.86
C SER A 63 14.06 -19.27 11.35
N THR A 64 13.10 -18.72 12.08
CA THR A 64 12.40 -17.49 11.68
C THR A 64 12.62 -16.40 12.70
N SER A 65 12.96 -15.22 12.22
CA SER A 65 13.00 -13.97 12.99
C SER A 65 12.17 -12.92 12.29
N SER A 66 11.74 -11.91 13.05
CA SER A 66 10.99 -10.80 12.46
C SER A 66 11.37 -9.47 13.07
N ALA A 67 11.31 -8.40 12.29
CA ALA A 67 11.37 -7.04 12.75
C ALA A 67 10.07 -6.33 12.41
N VAL A 68 9.55 -5.53 13.35
CA VAL A 68 8.40 -4.65 13.12
C VAL A 68 8.80 -3.24 13.48
N THR A 69 8.74 -2.34 12.51
CA THR A 69 9.01 -0.92 12.67
C THR A 69 7.69 -0.16 12.61
N VAL A 70 7.37 0.58 13.67
CA VAL A 70 6.11 1.35 13.75
C VAL A 70 6.42 2.85 13.80
N GLY A 71 5.72 3.61 12.96
CA GLY A 71 5.76 5.07 12.94
C GLY A 71 4.92 5.71 14.05
N SER A 72 5.39 6.82 14.60
CA SER A 72 4.68 7.63 15.60
C SER A 72 5.06 9.11 15.48
N VAL A 73 4.30 10.00 16.12
CA VAL A 73 4.60 11.46 16.14
C VAL A 73 4.79 12.04 14.73
N PHE A 74 3.77 11.91 13.88
CA PHE A 74 3.79 12.43 12.51
C PHE A 74 3.67 13.96 12.49
N GLN A 75 4.80 14.65 12.32
CA GLN A 75 4.89 16.10 12.20
C GLN A 75 4.83 16.51 10.73
N ASN A 76 3.64 16.90 10.29
CA ASN A 76 3.35 17.34 8.91
C ASN A 76 3.78 16.34 7.83
N VAL A 77 3.67 15.04 8.10
CA VAL A 77 3.98 14.01 7.11
C VAL A 77 2.87 13.95 6.07
N ASN A 78 3.12 14.59 4.92
CA ASN A 78 2.17 14.77 3.85
C ASN A 78 2.68 14.13 2.57
N PHE A 79 1.79 13.44 1.86
CA PHE A 79 2.01 12.90 0.53
C PHE A 79 1.10 13.67 -0.43
N VAL A 80 1.68 14.40 -1.37
CA VAL A 80 0.94 15.23 -2.33
C VAL A 80 1.03 14.58 -3.70
N PHE A 81 -0.08 14.06 -4.21
CA PHE A 81 -0.18 13.51 -5.56
C PHE A 81 -0.79 14.56 -6.49
N ASN A 82 -0.07 14.91 -7.56
CA ASN A 82 -0.43 16.01 -8.45
C ASN A 82 -1.03 15.51 -9.77
N SER A 83 -1.88 16.33 -10.40
CA SER A 83 -2.56 15.98 -11.66
C SER A 83 -1.66 15.76 -12.87
N ASN A 84 -0.39 16.16 -12.79
CA ASN A 84 0.66 15.92 -13.77
C ASN A 84 1.46 14.63 -13.51
N ASN A 85 0.95 13.72 -12.67
CA ASN A 85 1.59 12.45 -12.33
C ASN A 85 2.90 12.56 -11.53
N THR A 86 3.15 13.69 -10.85
CA THR A 86 4.26 13.82 -9.89
C THR A 86 3.77 13.72 -8.46
N TYR A 87 4.61 13.25 -7.55
CA TYR A 87 4.32 13.29 -6.12
C TYR A 87 5.46 13.91 -5.33
N THR A 88 5.12 14.39 -4.13
CA THR A 88 6.09 14.78 -3.10
C THR A 88 5.65 14.18 -1.78
N ALA A 89 6.59 13.71 -0.97
CA ALA A 89 6.33 13.29 0.40
C ALA A 89 7.30 14.02 1.33
N ASN A 90 6.78 14.72 2.34
CA ASN A 90 7.62 15.53 3.22
C ASN A 90 7.13 15.49 4.67
N GLY A 91 8.04 15.62 5.62
CA GLY A 91 7.72 15.75 7.05
C GLY A 91 8.70 15.01 7.96
N LEU A 92 8.35 14.91 9.24
CA LEU A 92 9.16 14.21 10.23
C LEU A 92 8.28 13.23 11.02
N PHE A 93 8.78 12.04 11.30
CA PHE A 93 8.13 11.10 12.19
C PHE A 93 9.16 10.30 12.98
N ASN A 94 8.70 9.71 14.07
CA ASN A 94 9.50 8.80 14.87
C ASN A 94 9.24 7.37 14.43
N THR A 95 10.25 6.52 14.50
CA THR A 95 10.10 5.07 14.38
C THR A 95 10.66 4.36 15.60
N VAL A 96 10.08 3.20 15.91
CA VAL A 96 10.64 2.24 16.86
C VAL A 96 10.57 0.87 16.20
N THR A 97 11.69 0.15 16.21
CA THR A 97 11.78 -1.21 15.69
C THR A 97 11.82 -2.21 16.84
N THR A 98 10.96 -3.22 16.78
CA THR A 98 11.00 -4.38 17.68
C THR A 98 11.44 -5.59 16.88
N VAL A 99 12.52 -6.24 17.31
CA VAL A 99 13.02 -7.49 16.73
C VAL A 99 12.60 -8.65 17.61
N THR A 100 12.03 -9.69 17.00
CA THR A 100 11.74 -10.99 17.62
C THR A 100 12.70 -12.03 17.06
N ASN A 101 13.51 -12.61 17.94
CA ASN A 101 14.49 -13.63 17.59
C ASN A 101 13.82 -15.01 17.45
N PRO A 102 14.52 -16.01 16.86
CA PRO A 102 13.96 -17.35 16.69
C PRO A 102 13.63 -18.08 18.00
N ASP A 103 14.24 -17.68 19.12
CA ASP A 103 13.94 -18.22 20.45
C ASP A 103 12.72 -17.55 21.11
N GLY A 104 12.08 -16.60 20.43
CA GLY A 104 10.93 -15.83 20.91
C GLY A 104 11.30 -14.64 21.80
N SER A 105 12.58 -14.42 22.08
CA SER A 105 13.03 -13.21 22.78
C SER A 105 12.84 -11.97 21.91
N THR A 106 12.53 -10.83 22.55
CA THR A 106 12.30 -9.56 21.85
C THR A 106 13.27 -8.49 22.31
N THR A 107 13.78 -7.72 21.36
CA THR A 107 14.57 -6.51 21.63
C THR A 107 13.85 -5.31 21.02
N VAL A 108 13.66 -4.26 21.81
CA VAL A 108 13.09 -2.99 21.34
C VAL A 108 14.23 -2.01 21.15
N GLY A 109 14.33 -1.46 19.95
CA GLY A 109 15.33 -0.45 19.60
C GLY A 109 14.98 0.93 20.17
N ASP A 110 15.93 1.85 20.06
CA ASP A 110 15.72 3.25 20.39
C ASP A 110 14.73 3.92 19.43
N THR A 111 14.12 5.02 19.86
CA THR A 111 13.34 5.88 18.97
C THR A 111 14.25 6.60 17.99
N VAL A 112 13.97 6.46 16.69
CA VAL A 112 14.69 7.15 15.62
C VAL A 112 13.79 8.20 15.00
N ILE A 113 14.32 9.41 14.79
CA ILE A 113 13.60 10.47 14.05
C ILE A 113 13.96 10.32 12.57
N VAL A 114 12.94 10.14 11.74
CA VAL A 114 13.05 10.01 10.28
C VAL A 114 12.57 11.31 9.63
N SER A 115 13.39 11.86 8.75
CA SER A 115 13.03 12.98 7.86
C SER A 115 12.61 12.43 6.52
N LEU A 116 11.38 12.72 6.13
CA LEU A 116 10.85 12.42 4.80
C LEU A 116 11.01 13.67 3.93
N ASP A 117 11.66 13.50 2.79
CA ASP A 117 11.84 14.53 1.75
C ASP A 117 12.03 13.83 0.40
N GLU A 118 10.94 13.29 -0.12
CA GLU A 118 10.91 12.52 -1.34
C GLU A 118 10.13 13.25 -2.43
N THR A 119 10.58 13.08 -3.67
CA THR A 119 9.85 13.52 -4.85
C THR A 119 9.96 12.48 -5.94
N GLY A 120 8.97 12.42 -6.82
CA GLY A 120 8.99 11.43 -7.90
C GLY A 120 7.77 11.52 -8.80
N THR A 121 7.51 10.41 -9.49
CA THR A 121 6.34 10.24 -10.35
C THR A 121 5.46 9.10 -9.87
N TYR A 122 4.21 9.08 -10.31
CA TYR A 122 3.31 7.98 -10.01
C TYR A 122 2.37 7.64 -11.17
N THR A 123 1.99 6.38 -11.22
CA THR A 123 0.92 5.86 -12.09
C THR A 123 -0.18 5.26 -11.21
N LEU A 124 -1.43 5.64 -11.48
CA LEU A 124 -2.60 5.07 -10.81
C LEU A 124 -3.34 4.13 -11.76
N ASN A 125 -3.52 2.88 -11.34
CA ASN A 125 -4.39 1.93 -12.01
C ASN A 125 -5.68 1.75 -11.20
N VAL A 126 -6.73 2.47 -11.60
CA VAL A 126 -8.05 2.43 -10.94
C VAL A 126 -8.70 1.05 -11.05
N GLY A 127 -8.52 0.35 -12.18
CA GLY A 127 -9.14 -0.96 -12.40
C GLY A 127 -8.62 -2.05 -11.48
N ASN A 128 -7.34 -1.95 -11.08
CA ASN A 128 -6.68 -2.90 -10.18
C ASN A 128 -6.46 -2.33 -8.77
N SER A 129 -6.90 -1.10 -8.50
CA SER A 129 -6.61 -0.38 -7.25
C SER A 129 -5.14 -0.42 -6.87
N THR A 130 -4.26 -0.06 -7.82
CA THR A 130 -2.80 -0.09 -7.61
C THR A 130 -2.21 1.29 -7.87
N LEU A 131 -1.35 1.74 -6.96
CA LEU A 131 -0.47 2.89 -7.12
C LEU A 131 0.94 2.38 -7.41
N THR A 132 1.57 2.86 -8.48
CA THR A 132 3.01 2.66 -8.69
C THR A 132 3.70 3.99 -8.54
N VAL A 133 4.64 4.08 -7.60
CA VAL A 133 5.51 5.25 -7.42
C VAL A 133 6.89 4.96 -7.98
N THR A 134 7.52 5.99 -8.53
CA THR A 134 8.93 5.98 -8.91
C THR A 134 9.59 7.19 -8.28
N ASP A 135 10.52 6.96 -7.36
CA ASP A 135 11.20 8.03 -6.64
C ASP A 135 12.25 8.75 -7.50
N SER A 136 12.98 9.68 -6.90
CA SER A 136 14.03 10.45 -7.56
C SER A 136 15.26 9.64 -7.97
N ASP A 137 15.49 8.51 -7.30
CA ASP A 137 16.60 7.59 -7.60
C ASP A 137 16.22 6.54 -8.66
N GLY A 138 14.93 6.51 -9.05
CA GLY A 138 14.38 5.63 -10.06
C GLY A 138 13.92 4.29 -9.50
N GLU A 139 13.83 4.14 -8.19
CA GLU A 139 13.28 2.95 -7.54
C GLU A 139 11.77 2.92 -7.74
N VAL A 140 11.24 1.74 -8.09
CA VAL A 140 9.83 1.56 -8.44
C VAL A 140 9.16 0.71 -7.38
N THR A 141 8.16 1.26 -6.70
CA THR A 141 7.35 0.53 -5.72
C THR A 141 5.89 0.46 -6.20
N ALA A 142 5.30 -0.74 -6.15
CA ALA A 142 3.88 -0.95 -6.40
C ALA A 142 3.13 -1.18 -5.09
N LEU A 143 2.05 -0.45 -4.88
CA LEU A 143 1.24 -0.42 -3.67
C LEU A 143 -0.21 -0.72 -4.03
N GLU A 144 -0.82 -1.66 -3.33
CA GLU A 144 -2.26 -1.88 -3.36
C GLU A 144 -2.97 -0.77 -2.59
N ILE A 145 -4.06 -0.26 -3.14
CA ILE A 145 -4.93 0.75 -2.53
C ILE A 145 -6.15 0.04 -1.96
N SER A 146 -6.41 0.26 -0.68
CA SER A 146 -7.63 -0.17 0.01
C SER A 146 -8.20 0.96 0.86
N ASP A 147 -9.39 0.76 1.42
CA ASP A 147 -10.10 1.72 2.28
C ASP A 147 -10.18 3.16 1.71
N TYR A 148 -10.24 3.27 0.38
CA TYR A 148 -10.28 4.55 -0.31
C TYR A 148 -11.67 5.18 -0.17
N THR A 149 -11.73 6.27 0.59
CA THR A 149 -12.92 7.11 0.79
C THR A 149 -12.54 8.57 0.58
N GLU A 150 -13.49 9.49 0.77
CA GLU A 150 -13.20 10.93 0.74
C GLU A 150 -12.19 11.35 1.81
N THR A 151 -12.09 10.59 2.90
CA THR A 151 -11.31 10.97 4.09
C THR A 151 -10.17 10.02 4.43
N SER A 152 -10.10 8.84 3.80
CA SER A 152 -9.15 7.78 4.14
C SER A 152 -8.59 7.09 2.91
N MET A 153 -7.38 6.55 3.06
CA MET A 153 -6.76 5.63 2.12
C MET A 153 -5.75 4.77 2.87
N THR A 154 -5.67 3.49 2.51
CA THR A 154 -4.61 2.58 2.94
C THR A 154 -3.78 2.20 1.71
N LEU A 155 -2.46 2.20 1.87
CA LEU A 155 -1.53 1.66 0.89
C LEU A 155 -0.79 0.47 1.50
N TYR A 156 -0.72 -0.64 0.78
CA TYR A 156 0.00 -1.85 1.20
C TYR A 156 0.95 -2.31 0.12
N ALA A 157 2.15 -2.74 0.48
CA ALA A 157 3.03 -3.48 -0.41
C ALA A 157 3.66 -4.65 0.33
N GLU A 158 3.96 -5.72 -0.41
CA GLU A 158 4.69 -6.88 0.08
C GLU A 158 5.67 -7.35 -0.99
N GLU A 159 6.91 -7.58 -0.59
CA GLU A 159 7.96 -8.11 -1.45
C GLU A 159 8.61 -9.32 -0.78
N THR A 160 8.96 -10.31 -1.60
CA THR A 160 9.73 -11.47 -1.16
C THR A 160 11.09 -11.47 -1.85
N THR A 161 12.15 -11.39 -1.05
CA THR A 161 13.53 -11.56 -1.51
C THR A 161 14.05 -12.93 -1.07
N VAL A 162 14.62 -13.70 -2.01
CA VAL A 162 15.26 -14.99 -1.70
C VAL A 162 16.74 -14.88 -2.01
N SER A 163 17.58 -15.20 -1.01
CA SER A 163 19.03 -15.24 -1.14
C SER A 163 19.59 -16.50 -0.48
N ASN A 164 20.12 -17.42 -1.30
CA ASN A 164 20.59 -18.74 -0.86
C ASN A 164 19.50 -19.51 -0.10
N ASN A 165 19.68 -19.67 1.21
CA ASN A 165 18.78 -20.35 2.11
C ASN A 165 17.97 -19.40 3.00
N SER A 166 18.08 -18.09 2.78
CA SER A 166 17.27 -17.06 3.43
C SER A 166 16.14 -16.61 2.51
N THR A 167 14.94 -16.49 3.07
CA THR A 167 13.78 -15.82 2.46
C THR A 167 13.37 -14.68 3.37
N ILE A 168 13.30 -13.47 2.83
CA ILE A 168 12.85 -12.28 3.55
C ILE A 168 11.55 -11.82 2.89
N VAL A 169 10.49 -11.72 3.69
CA VAL A 169 9.25 -11.07 3.28
C VAL A 169 9.19 -9.72 3.97
N THR A 170 9.19 -8.65 3.18
CA THR A 170 9.03 -7.28 3.66
C THR A 170 7.64 -6.81 3.27
N SER A 171 6.87 -6.34 4.24
CA SER A 171 5.57 -5.72 4.03
C SER A 171 5.57 -4.32 4.61
N VAL A 172 4.85 -3.41 3.96
CA VAL A 172 4.65 -2.05 4.44
C VAL A 172 3.19 -1.67 4.33
N GLU A 173 2.69 -1.02 5.38
CA GLU A 173 1.35 -0.47 5.42
C GLU A 173 1.40 1.01 5.79
N TYR A 174 0.79 1.84 4.95
CA TYR A 174 0.54 3.25 5.22
C TYR A 174 -0.97 3.48 5.35
N ARG A 175 -1.40 4.21 6.38
CA ARG A 175 -2.79 4.70 6.46
C ARG A 175 -2.80 6.21 6.49
N PHE A 176 -3.67 6.79 5.68
CA PHE A 176 -3.77 8.21 5.46
C PHE A 176 -5.12 8.77 5.89
N SER A 177 -5.11 10.06 6.22
CA SER A 177 -6.30 10.91 6.27
C SER A 177 -6.18 12.06 5.27
N ARG A 178 -7.28 12.54 4.70
CA ARG A 178 -7.34 13.79 3.92
C ARG A 178 -7.71 14.98 4.79
#